data_AF-A0A174A4S7-F1
#
_entry.id   AF-A0A174A4S7-F1
#
_cell.length_a   1.000
_cell.length_b   1.000
_cell.length_c   1.000
_cell.angle_alpha   90.00
_cell.angle_beta   90.00
_cell.angle_gamma   90.00
#
_symmetry.space_group_name_H-M   'P 1'
#
loop_
_entity.id
_entity.type
_entity.pdbx_description
1 polymer ?
#
loop_
_entity_poly.entity_id
_entity_poly.type
_entity_poly.pdbx_seq_one_letter_code
_entity_poly.pdbx_strand_id
1 'polypeptide(L)'
;MKMSYDVQVEELGANRRGLVTSEEGRAIVEFMKTSRANMCFEYDDEAEAKRRASAVMNCCKRLNEEGGKEVIKYAKRGNKIYVIKVTE
;
A
#
# COMPACT_ATOMS: atom_id res chain seq x y z
N MET A 1 29.91 -19.75 4.16
CA MET A 1 28.75 -19.67 3.24
C MET A 1 27.64 -20.50 3.84
N LYS A 2 26.44 -19.95 4.05
CA LYS A 2 25.29 -20.67 4.59
C LYS A 2 24.16 -20.66 3.57
N MET A 3 23.65 -21.83 3.23
CA MET A 3 22.46 -22.03 2.40
C MET A 3 21.36 -22.60 3.29
N SER A 4 20.15 -22.06 3.13
CA SER A 4 18.95 -22.48 3.85
C SER A 4 17.91 -23.00 2.86
N TYR A 5 17.13 -23.99 3.29
CA TYR A 5 16.03 -24.59 2.53
C TYR A 5 14.71 -24.43 3.32
N ASP A 6 13.57 -24.58 2.65
CA ASP A 6 12.22 -24.26 3.16
C ASP A 6 11.93 -22.76 3.39
N VAL A 7 12.56 -21.90 2.59
CA VAL A 7 12.30 -20.45 2.57
C VAL A 7 10.92 -20.20 1.95
N GLN A 8 9.98 -19.59 2.70
CA GLN A 8 8.70 -19.17 2.11
C GLN A 8 8.96 -18.17 0.98
N VAL A 9 8.33 -18.39 -0.18
CA VAL A 9 8.56 -17.62 -1.43
C VAL A 9 8.24 -16.11 -1.31
N GLU A 10 7.61 -15.63 -0.22
CA GLU A 10 7.60 -14.20 0.11
C GLU A 10 9.00 -13.59 0.31
N GLU A 11 10.02 -14.39 0.65
CA GLU A 11 11.40 -13.93 0.80
C GLU A 11 12.24 -14.00 -0.48
N LEU A 12 11.76 -14.65 -1.55
CA LEU A 12 12.54 -14.82 -2.80
C LEU A 12 11.86 -14.28 -4.08
N GLY A 13 10.56 -13.98 -4.05
CA GLY A 13 9.82 -13.44 -5.21
C GLY A 13 9.48 -11.95 -5.11
N ALA A 14 9.92 -11.28 -4.06
CA ALA A 14 9.57 -9.90 -3.78
C ALA A 14 10.79 -8.99 -4.01
N ASN A 15 11.02 -8.61 -5.25
CA ASN A 15 11.53 -7.28 -5.57
C ASN A 15 10.52 -6.16 -5.14
N ARG A 16 9.86 -6.33 -3.98
CA ARG A 16 9.03 -5.37 -3.25
C ARG A 16 9.92 -4.42 -2.43
N ARG A 17 11.10 -4.04 -2.95
CA ARG A 17 11.95 -3.01 -2.34
C ARG A 17 11.15 -1.69 -2.34
N GLY A 18 10.43 -1.43 -1.24
CA GLY A 18 9.69 -0.20 -0.96
C GLY A 18 8.16 -0.24 -0.97
N LEU A 19 7.49 -1.33 -1.40
CA LEU A 19 6.01 -1.36 -1.46
C LEU A 19 5.37 -1.91 -0.15
N VAL A 20 6.08 -2.80 0.55
CA VAL A 20 5.54 -3.58 1.69
C VAL A 20 6.34 -3.33 2.98
N THR A 21 7.16 -2.27 3.01
CA THR A 21 7.95 -1.91 4.20
C THR A 21 7.16 -1.16 5.25
N SER A 22 6.00 -0.58 4.92
CA SER A 22 5.15 0.13 5.86
C SER A 22 3.83 -0.63 6.11
N GLU A 23 3.24 -0.44 7.30
CA GLU A 23 1.96 -1.06 7.68
C GLU A 23 0.85 -0.65 6.72
N GLU A 24 0.88 0.59 6.24
CA GLU A 24 -0.07 1.12 5.27
C GLU A 24 0.07 0.41 3.92
N GLY A 25 1.31 0.17 3.45
CA GLY A 25 1.56 -0.56 2.21
C GLY A 25 1.04 -1.99 2.25
N ARG A 26 1.26 -2.70 3.37
CA ARG A 26 0.69 -4.04 3.62
C ARG A 26 -0.83 -4.00 3.59
N ALA A 27 -1.44 -3.07 4.32
CA ALA A 27 -2.89 -2.93 4.40
C ALA A 27 -3.51 -2.60 3.04
N ILE A 28 -2.86 -1.77 2.20
CA ILE A 28 -3.34 -1.47 0.85
C ILE A 28 -3.27 -2.71 -0.04
N VAL A 29 -2.16 -3.46 -0.03
CA VAL A 29 -2.02 -4.69 -0.84
C VAL A 29 -3.06 -5.74 -0.44
N GLU A 30 -3.33 -5.89 0.85
CA GLU A 30 -4.39 -6.78 1.34
C GLU A 30 -5.79 -6.26 0.98
N PHE A 31 -6.02 -4.96 1.16
CA PHE A 31 -7.26 -4.30 0.76
C PHE A 31 -7.57 -4.54 -0.71
N MET A 32 -6.58 -4.49 -1.60
CA MET A 32 -6.75 -4.77 -3.04
C MET A 32 -7.32 -6.15 -3.33
N LYS A 33 -7.09 -7.16 -2.46
CA LYS A 33 -7.66 -8.51 -2.60
C LYS A 33 -9.12 -8.63 -2.14
N THR A 34 -9.62 -7.64 -1.39
CA THR A 34 -11.01 -7.64 -0.89
C THR A 34 -12.00 -7.11 -1.93
N SER A 35 -13.31 -7.33 -1.74
CA SER A 35 -14.36 -6.71 -2.58
C SER A 35 -14.74 -5.29 -2.15
N ARG A 36 -14.06 -4.70 -1.17
CA ARG A 36 -14.38 -3.36 -0.65
C ARG A 36 -13.97 -2.27 -1.64
N ALA A 37 -14.82 -1.26 -1.78
CA ALA A 37 -14.59 -0.14 -2.70
C ALA A 37 -13.59 0.90 -2.16
N ASN A 38 -13.51 1.10 -0.85
CA ASN A 38 -12.62 2.08 -0.22
C ASN A 38 -12.08 1.60 1.13
N MET A 39 -11.00 2.24 1.58
CA MET A 39 -10.44 2.13 2.92
C MET A 39 -9.97 3.50 3.40
N CYS A 40 -9.83 3.66 4.72
CA CYS A 40 -9.36 4.88 5.35
C CYS A 40 -8.34 4.56 6.45
N PHE A 41 -7.25 5.31 6.47
CA PHE A 41 -6.31 5.38 7.59
C PHE A 41 -6.61 6.64 8.38
N GLU A 42 -6.89 6.48 9.67
CA GLU A 42 -7.08 7.58 10.62
C GLU A 42 -5.90 7.60 11.58
N TYR A 43 -5.28 8.76 11.72
CA TYR A 43 -4.12 9.00 12.57
C TYR A 43 -4.48 9.91 13.74
N ASP A 44 -3.65 9.94 14.77
CA ASP A 44 -3.91 10.74 15.97
C ASP A 44 -3.90 12.24 15.64
N ASP A 45 -3.02 12.66 14.73
CA ASP A 45 -2.92 14.05 14.30
C ASP A 45 -2.63 14.24 12.80
N GLU A 46 -2.80 15.48 12.31
CA GLU A 46 -2.57 15.82 10.90
C GLU A 46 -1.10 15.72 10.47
N ALA A 47 -0.16 15.88 11.42
CA ALA A 47 1.28 15.85 11.15
C ALA A 47 1.75 14.41 10.94
N GLU A 48 1.22 13.44 11.68
CA GLU A 48 1.38 12.02 11.47
C GLU A 48 0.75 11.61 10.14
N ALA A 49 -0.49 12.01 9.86
CA ALA A 49 -1.12 11.76 8.57
C ALA A 49 -0.28 12.34 7.41
N LYS A 50 0.34 13.52 7.58
CA LYS A 50 1.26 14.09 6.58
C LYS A 50 2.54 13.27 6.42
N ARG A 51 3.13 12.77 7.51
CA ARG A 51 4.33 11.91 7.48
C ARG A 51 4.04 10.59 6.76
N ARG A 52 2.88 9.99 7.01
CA ARG A 52 2.48 8.70 6.42
C ARG A 52 1.88 8.82 5.01
N ALA A 53 1.37 9.99 4.63
CA ALA A 53 0.80 10.22 3.31
C ALA A 53 1.76 9.91 2.16
N SER A 54 3.05 10.21 2.30
CA SER A 54 4.05 9.88 1.28
C SER A 54 4.17 8.37 1.04
N ALA A 55 4.05 7.55 2.10
CA ALA A 55 4.09 6.10 1.99
C ALA A 55 2.87 5.55 1.24
N VAL A 56 1.66 6.03 1.62
CA VAL A 56 0.40 5.65 0.97
C VAL A 56 0.39 6.07 -0.50
N MET A 57 0.81 7.30 -0.80
CA MET A 57 0.88 7.83 -2.16
C MET A 57 1.84 6.99 -3.03
N ASN A 58 3.04 6.70 -2.52
CA ASN A 58 4.03 5.90 -3.25
C ASN A 58 3.52 4.48 -3.52
N CYS A 59 2.83 3.85 -2.56
CA CYS A 59 2.21 2.55 -2.76
C CYS A 59 1.12 2.59 -3.84
N CYS A 60 0.21 3.56 -3.78
CA CYS A 60 -0.87 3.70 -4.77
C CYS A 60 -0.31 3.93 -6.18
N LYS A 61 0.69 4.81 -6.31
CA LYS A 61 1.34 5.09 -7.59
C LYS A 61 1.95 3.82 -8.21
N ARG A 62 2.68 3.04 -7.42
CA ARG A 62 3.29 1.80 -7.89
C ARG A 62 2.27 0.74 -8.29
N LEU A 63 1.17 0.61 -7.54
CA LEU A 63 0.08 -0.31 -7.92
C LEU A 63 -0.54 0.06 -9.28
N ASN A 64 -0.68 1.35 -9.57
CA ASN A 64 -1.15 1.82 -10.88
C ASN A 64 -0.13 1.56 -12.00
N GLU A 65 1.17 1.74 -11.72
CA GLU A 65 2.25 1.42 -12.67
C GLU A 65 2.30 -0.09 -12.99
N GLU A 66 2.17 -0.95 -11.97
CA GLU A 66 2.15 -2.41 -12.12
C GLU A 66 0.90 -2.90 -12.88
N GLY A 67 -0.26 -2.28 -12.63
CA GLY A 67 -1.51 -2.60 -13.31
C GLY A 67 -1.60 -2.07 -14.75
N GLY A 68 -0.67 -1.19 -15.17
CA GLY A 68 -0.72 -0.49 -16.45
C GLY A 68 -1.95 0.43 -16.63
N LYS A 69 -2.75 0.60 -15.57
CA LYS A 69 -3.97 1.41 -15.52
C LYS A 69 -4.21 1.92 -14.11
N GLU A 70 -5.02 2.95 -13.99
CA GLU A 70 -5.41 3.50 -12.69
C GLU A 70 -6.38 2.52 -11.99
N VAL A 71 -5.87 1.73 -11.05
CA VAL A 71 -6.64 0.76 -10.24
C VAL A 71 -6.94 1.29 -8.84
N ILE A 72 -6.21 2.32 -8.39
CA ILE A 72 -6.32 2.86 -7.04
C ILE A 72 -6.05 4.37 -6.99
N LYS A 73 -6.86 5.07 -6.20
CA LYS A 73 -6.76 6.51 -5.91
C LYS A 73 -6.51 6.74 -4.44
N TYR A 74 -5.85 7.85 -4.12
CA TYR A 74 -5.63 8.28 -2.75
C TYR A 74 -6.15 9.72 -2.56
N ALA A 75 -6.64 10.04 -1.37
CA ALA A 75 -7.03 11.39 -0.98
C ALA A 75 -6.75 11.64 0.50
N LYS A 76 -6.16 12.79 0.84
CA LYS A 76 -5.96 13.22 2.24
C LYS A 76 -7.01 14.27 2.64
N ARG A 77 -7.58 14.12 3.83
CA ARG A 77 -8.42 15.13 4.50
C ARG A 77 -8.11 15.13 6.00
N GLY A 78 -7.53 16.22 6.50
CA GLY A 78 -7.14 16.35 7.92
C GLY A 78 -6.18 15.25 8.36
N ASN A 79 -6.55 14.56 9.44
CA ASN A 79 -5.82 13.41 10.00
C ASN A 79 -6.19 12.07 9.31
N LYS A 80 -6.91 12.10 8.18
CA LYS A 80 -7.37 10.90 7.47
C LYS A 80 -6.80 10.79 6.07
N ILE A 81 -6.48 9.58 5.67
CA ILE A 81 -6.04 9.22 4.32
C ILE A 81 -6.97 8.15 3.77
N TYR A 82 -7.66 8.49 2.69
CA TYR A 82 -8.57 7.61 1.98
C TYR A 82 -7.84 6.96 0.82
N VAL A 83 -8.13 5.68 0.61
CA VAL A 83 -7.68 4.91 -0.54
C VAL A 83 -8.90 4.27 -1.18
N ILE A 84 -9.08 4.47 -2.48
CA ILE A 84 -10.31 4.13 -3.21
C ILE A 84 -9.91 3.27 -4.39
N LYS A 85 -10.56 2.12 -4.56
CA LYS A 85 -10.39 1.31 -5.77
C LYS A 85 -11.09 1.98 -6.94
N VAL A 86 -10.41 1.98 -8.07
CA VAL A 86 -11.00 2.38 -9.33
C VAL A 86 -11.50 1.09 -9.99
N THR A 87 -12.79 0.84 -9.85
CA THR A 87 -13.49 -0.16 -10.64
C THR A 87 -14.00 0.53 -11.91
N GLU A 88 -13.54 0.07 -13.08
CA GLU A 88 -14.18 0.38 -14.36
C GLU A 88 -15.62 -0.14 -14.39
#